data_AF-A0A935HF72-F1
#
_entry.id   AF-A0A935HF72-F1
#
_cell.length_a   1.000
_cell.length_b   1.000
_cell.length_c   1.000
_cell.angle_alpha   90.00
_cell.angle_beta   90.00
_cell.angle_gamma   90.00
#
_symmetry.space_group_name_H-M   'P 1'
#
loop_
_entity.id
_entity.type
_entity.pdbx_description
1 polymer ?
#
loop_
_entity_poly.entity_id
_entity_poly.type
_entity_poly.pdbx_seq_one_letter_code
_entity_poly.pdbx_strand_id
1 'polypeptide(L)'
;MKDSTKVGTVAGIIKDSVNGFPLQSVTITVYKKADSALIDFQLSNNSGEFSFPSLPLATPLIFSFTYVGFKPNSALVNIDTISRKYDLKNILLSRGQEMLEGVVVEAVVPIRMNGDTLEINPAAFKLDENAVVEDMLRRVPGVTMWGDGTITVNGKKVNNVYVDGKKFFSGDPAIATQNLPKNAIEKVQVYQEIDYSKDKIDELPTDSLLTMNIKLKADNRKGFLER
;
A
#
# COMPACT_ATOMS: atom_id res chain seq x y z
N MET A 1 12.91 -17.82 -23.56
CA MET A 1 13.94 -18.13 -22.54
C MET A 1 13.65 -17.25 -21.34
N LYS A 2 13.28 -17.83 -20.18
CA LYS A 2 13.07 -17.07 -18.95
C LYS A 2 14.45 -16.71 -18.42
N ASP A 3 14.79 -15.43 -18.46
CA ASP A 3 15.97 -14.91 -17.76
C ASP A 3 15.75 -15.17 -16.27
N SER A 4 16.40 -16.20 -15.74
CA SER A 4 16.35 -16.54 -14.31
C SER A 4 17.26 -15.57 -13.59
N THR A 5 16.80 -14.33 -13.46
CA THR A 5 17.44 -13.29 -12.67
C THR A 5 17.76 -13.88 -11.30
N LYS A 6 19.05 -13.97 -10.95
CA LYS A 6 19.45 -14.45 -9.63
C LYS A 6 18.95 -13.44 -8.60
N VAL A 7 18.09 -13.89 -7.70
CA VAL A 7 17.46 -13.06 -6.67
C VAL A 7 17.88 -13.47 -5.27
N GLY A 8 17.80 -12.51 -4.36
CA GLY A 8 18.03 -12.66 -2.94
C GLY A 8 16.74 -12.55 -2.13
N THR A 9 16.77 -13.08 -0.92
CA THR A 9 15.69 -13.01 0.05
C THR A 9 16.11 -12.17 1.25
N VAL A 10 15.24 -11.26 1.68
CA VAL A 10 15.39 -10.51 2.93
C VAL A 10 14.19 -10.75 3.82
N ALA A 11 14.40 -11.10 5.08
CA ALA A 11 13.33 -11.28 6.07
C ALA A 11 13.67 -10.61 7.40
N GLY A 12 12.67 -10.42 8.25
CA GLY A 12 12.84 -9.88 9.59
C GLY A 12 11.51 -9.76 10.34
N ILE A 13 11.57 -9.23 11.55
CA ILE A 13 10.43 -8.99 12.43
C ILE A 13 10.46 -7.55 12.94
N ILE A 14 9.33 -6.88 12.94
CA ILE A 14 9.19 -5.49 13.38
C ILE A 14 8.49 -5.46 14.72
N LYS A 15 9.04 -4.72 15.69
CA LYS A 15 8.56 -4.66 17.08
C LYS A 15 8.53 -3.23 17.61
N ASP A 16 7.65 -2.98 18.56
CA ASP A 16 7.65 -1.75 19.35
C ASP A 16 8.90 -1.74 20.25
N SER A 17 9.66 -0.64 20.21
CA SER A 17 10.94 -0.52 20.93
C SER A 17 10.80 -0.53 22.46
N VAL A 18 9.60 -0.26 22.99
CA VAL A 18 9.35 -0.12 24.44
C VAL A 18 8.94 -1.46 25.04
N ASN A 19 7.91 -2.10 24.48
CA ASN A 19 7.33 -3.33 25.05
C ASN A 19 7.76 -4.60 24.29
N GLY A 20 8.43 -4.47 23.14
CA GLY A 20 8.88 -5.61 22.34
C GLY A 20 7.77 -6.36 21.60
N PHE A 21 6.54 -5.85 21.62
CA PHE A 21 5.42 -6.49 20.92
C PHE A 21 5.59 -6.39 19.41
N PRO A 22 5.22 -7.44 18.67
CA PRO A 22 5.24 -7.41 17.21
C PRO A 22 4.28 -6.34 16.69
N LEU A 23 4.72 -5.61 15.66
CA LEU A 23 3.92 -4.58 15.01
C LEU A 23 3.38 -5.11 13.69
N GLN A 24 2.06 -5.34 13.66
CA GLN A 24 1.32 -5.68 12.45
C GLN A 24 1.10 -4.45 11.57
N SER A 25 0.98 -4.66 10.26
CA SER A 25 0.59 -3.61 9.31
C SER A 25 1.58 -2.45 9.21
N VAL A 26 2.83 -2.68 9.61
CA VAL A 26 3.93 -1.77 9.31
C VAL A 26 4.18 -1.85 7.82
N THR A 27 4.26 -0.70 7.15
CA THR A 27 4.65 -0.68 5.74
C THR A 27 6.15 -0.79 5.63
N ILE A 28 6.61 -1.83 4.94
CA ILE A 28 8.01 -2.02 4.56
C ILE A 28 8.13 -1.69 3.09
N THR A 29 8.94 -0.69 2.77
CA THR A 29 9.21 -0.29 1.38
C THR A 29 10.68 -0.47 1.05
N VAL A 30 10.96 -1.08 -0.09
CA VAL A 30 12.32 -1.35 -0.57
C VAL A 30 12.62 -0.42 -1.74
N TYR A 31 13.67 0.37 -1.61
CA TYR A 31 14.16 1.27 -2.65
C TYR A 31 15.57 0.90 -3.08
N LYS A 32 15.93 1.16 -4.34
CA LYS A 32 17.34 1.22 -4.74
C LYS A 32 18.00 2.43 -4.08
N LYS A 33 19.18 2.25 -3.48
CA LYS A 33 19.94 3.36 -2.88
C LYS A 33 20.34 4.44 -3.90
N ALA A 34 20.58 4.04 -5.15
CA ALA A 34 21.17 4.90 -6.17
C ALA A 34 20.24 6.03 -6.65
N ASP A 35 18.96 5.74 -6.80
CA ASP A 35 17.98 6.63 -7.44
C ASP A 35 16.62 6.64 -6.72
N SER A 36 16.55 6.02 -5.54
CA SER A 36 15.33 5.85 -4.75
C SER A 36 14.18 5.21 -5.53
N ALA A 37 14.47 4.44 -6.58
CA ALA A 37 13.45 3.72 -7.31
C ALA A 37 12.82 2.64 -6.41
N LEU A 38 11.49 2.63 -6.33
CA LEU A 38 10.72 1.58 -5.67
C LEU A 38 11.02 0.22 -6.32
N ILE A 39 11.45 -0.74 -5.51
CA ILE A 39 11.68 -2.14 -5.90
C ILE A 39 10.46 -2.98 -5.55
N ASP A 40 10.05 -2.93 -4.28
CA ASP A 40 8.98 -3.75 -3.73
C ASP A 40 8.47 -3.13 -2.43
N PHE A 41 7.30 -3.55 -1.97
CA PHE A 41 6.74 -3.14 -0.68
C PHE A 41 5.72 -4.15 -0.18
N GLN A 42 5.53 -4.21 1.13
CA GLN A 42 4.48 -5.03 1.74
C GLN A 42 4.12 -4.50 3.13
N LEU A 43 3.09 -5.10 3.73
CA LEU A 43 2.76 -4.94 5.13
C LEU A 43 3.35 -6.08 5.95
N SER A 44 3.78 -5.81 7.18
CA SER A 44 4.07 -6.87 8.13
C SER A 44 2.81 -7.65 8.50
N ASN A 45 2.96 -8.95 8.74
CA ASN A 45 1.86 -9.81 9.18
C ASN A 45 1.49 -9.59 10.67
N ASN A 46 0.54 -10.36 11.19
CA ASN A 46 0.07 -10.26 12.58
C ASN A 46 1.17 -10.55 13.62
N SER A 47 2.22 -11.26 13.23
CA SER A 47 3.41 -11.55 14.05
C SER A 47 4.53 -10.51 13.86
N GLY A 48 4.27 -9.44 13.10
CA GLY A 48 5.24 -8.39 12.77
C GLY A 48 6.29 -8.83 11.75
N GLU A 49 6.15 -10.00 11.14
CA GLU A 49 7.12 -10.57 10.22
C GLU A 49 6.94 -10.02 8.81
N PHE A 50 8.03 -9.95 8.06
CA PHE A 50 8.05 -9.64 6.64
C PHE A 50 9.09 -10.49 5.91
N SER A 51 8.86 -10.76 4.62
CA SER A 51 9.81 -11.48 3.77
C SER A 51 9.70 -11.04 2.31
N PHE A 52 10.81 -10.66 1.71
CA PHE A 52 10.91 -10.30 0.30
C PHE A 52 11.72 -11.38 -0.41
N PRO A 53 11.08 -12.32 -1.13
CA PRO A 53 11.78 -13.49 -1.69
C PRO A 53 12.60 -13.18 -2.94
N SER A 54 12.36 -12.04 -3.59
CA SER A 54 12.84 -11.75 -4.94
C SER A 54 13.45 -10.35 -5.07
N LEU A 55 14.63 -10.15 -4.49
CA LEU A 55 15.36 -8.88 -4.52
C LEU A 55 16.64 -8.95 -5.36
N PRO A 56 17.09 -7.84 -5.97
CA PRO A 56 18.32 -7.82 -6.75
C PRO A 56 19.54 -8.07 -5.86
N LEU A 57 20.46 -8.91 -6.34
CA LEU A 57 21.76 -9.16 -5.70
C LEU A 57 22.76 -8.05 -6.03
N ALA A 58 23.79 -7.90 -5.18
CA ALA A 58 24.89 -6.95 -5.34
C ALA A 58 24.44 -5.50 -5.62
N THR A 59 23.23 -5.15 -5.18
CA THR A 59 22.62 -3.84 -5.35
C THR A 59 22.31 -3.29 -3.96
N PRO A 60 22.82 -2.11 -3.57
CA PRO A 60 22.46 -1.50 -2.29
C PRO A 60 20.98 -1.11 -2.28
N LEU A 61 20.25 -1.59 -1.28
CA LEU A 61 18.82 -1.40 -1.07
C LEU A 61 18.56 -0.68 0.25
N ILE A 62 17.62 0.26 0.25
CA ILE A 62 17.13 0.91 1.46
C ILE A 62 15.77 0.30 1.79
N PHE A 63 15.67 -0.32 2.97
CA PHE A 63 14.41 -0.72 3.57
C PHE A 63 13.92 0.42 4.44
N SER A 64 12.73 0.93 4.17
CA SER A 64 12.03 1.92 4.99
C SER A 64 10.87 1.26 5.71
N PHE A 65 10.76 1.51 7.01
CA PHE A 65 9.74 0.96 7.89
C PHE A 65 8.88 2.11 8.43
N THR A 66 7.63 2.18 8.01
CA THR A 66 6.72 3.27 8.36
C THR A 66 5.44 2.74 8.97
N TYR A 67 5.04 3.32 10.11
CA TYR A 67 3.83 2.94 10.82
C TYR A 67 3.19 4.17 11.48
N VAL A 68 1.86 4.24 11.47
CA VAL A 68 1.13 5.42 11.96
C VAL A 68 1.39 5.60 13.47
N GLY A 69 1.83 6.80 13.86
CA GLY A 69 2.17 7.13 15.25
C GLY A 69 3.57 6.69 15.69
N PHE A 70 4.39 6.16 14.78
CA PHE A 70 5.77 5.76 15.03
C PHE A 70 6.76 6.53 14.16
N LYS A 71 7.96 6.73 14.69
CA LYS A 71 9.08 7.32 13.96
C LYS A 71 9.50 6.35 12.86
N PRO A 72 9.62 6.79 11.60
CA PRO A 72 10.15 5.96 10.52
C PRO A 72 11.53 5.41 10.89
N ASN A 73 11.82 4.17 10.50
CA ASN A 73 13.16 3.59 10.61
C ASN A 73 13.64 3.15 9.22
N SER A 74 14.95 3.07 9.01
CA SER A 74 15.50 2.54 7.77
C SER A 74 16.72 1.66 7.99
N ALA A 75 16.94 0.73 7.06
CA ALA A 75 18.11 -0.14 7.02
C ALA A 75 18.70 -0.19 5.61
N LEU A 76 20.03 -0.08 5.53
CA LEU A 76 20.76 -0.30 4.29
C LEU A 76 21.13 -1.79 4.21
N VAL A 77 20.67 -2.46 3.15
CA VAL A 77 20.92 -3.88 2.89
C VAL A 77 21.65 -4.03 1.58
N ASN A 78 22.69 -4.86 1.55
CA ASN A 78 23.33 -5.31 0.32
C ASN A 78 23.37 -6.84 0.35
N ILE A 79 22.62 -7.47 -0.56
CA ILE A 79 22.51 -8.93 -0.61
C ILE A 79 23.67 -9.47 -1.45
N ASP A 80 24.50 -10.29 -0.85
CA ASP A 80 25.65 -10.86 -1.54
C ASP A 80 25.24 -11.97 -2.55
N THR A 81 26.11 -12.20 -3.53
CA THR A 81 25.90 -13.20 -4.57
C THR A 81 26.10 -14.64 -4.08
N ILE A 82 26.85 -14.83 -2.98
CA ILE A 82 27.12 -16.12 -2.34
C ILE A 82 26.03 -16.43 -1.32
N SER A 83 25.83 -15.55 -0.32
CA SER A 83 24.73 -15.68 0.65
C SER A 83 23.52 -14.87 0.24
N ARG A 84 22.61 -15.52 -0.48
CA ARG A 84 21.39 -14.90 -1.02
C ARG A 84 20.26 -14.75 -0.01
N LYS A 85 20.50 -15.06 1.27
CA LYS A 85 19.56 -14.87 2.37
C LYS A 85 20.14 -13.85 3.33
N TYR A 86 19.39 -12.80 3.60
CA TYR A 86 19.75 -11.76 4.55
C TYR A 86 18.63 -11.65 5.59
N ASP A 87 19.00 -11.68 6.86
CA ASP A 87 18.04 -11.59 7.96
C ASP A 87 18.29 -10.28 8.72
N LEU A 88 17.33 -9.37 8.66
CA LEU A 88 17.33 -8.08 9.34
C LEU A 88 17.05 -8.20 10.85
N LYS A 89 16.79 -9.42 11.35
CA LYS A 89 16.49 -9.71 12.74
C LYS A 89 15.30 -8.88 13.23
N ASN A 90 15.43 -8.23 14.38
CA ASN A 90 14.40 -7.37 14.93
C ASN A 90 14.66 -5.92 14.49
N ILE A 91 13.67 -5.32 13.83
CA ILE A 91 13.60 -3.88 13.58
C ILE A 91 12.72 -3.26 14.67
N LEU A 92 13.26 -2.30 15.41
CA LEU A 92 12.53 -1.63 16.49
C LEU A 92 11.99 -0.28 15.99
N LEU A 93 10.70 -0.05 16.18
CA LEU A 93 10.07 1.25 15.94
C LEU A 93 9.71 1.90 17.28
N SER A 94 10.04 3.18 17.40
CA SER A 94 9.70 3.99 18.56
C SER A 94 8.49 4.88 18.26
N ARG A 95 7.65 5.13 19.27
CA ARG A 95 6.49 6.02 19.12
C ARG A 95 6.94 7.47 18.91
N GLY A 96 6.19 8.21 18.10
CA GLY A 96 6.46 9.60 17.76
C GLY A 96 6.23 9.88 16.28
N GLN A 97 6.20 11.15 15.88
CA GLN A 97 5.99 11.56 14.47
C GLN A 97 7.19 12.29 13.85
N GLU A 98 8.32 12.37 14.58
CA GLU A 98 9.52 13.01 14.06
C GLU A 98 10.19 12.11 13.02
N MET A 99 10.52 12.69 11.86
CA MET A 99 11.38 12.05 10.87
C MET A 99 12.80 11.92 11.45
N LEU A 100 13.47 10.80 11.21
CA LEU A 100 14.89 10.68 11.50
C LEU A 100 15.68 11.63 10.58
N GLU A 101 16.64 12.37 11.14
CA GLU A 101 17.60 13.20 10.38
C GLU A 101 18.62 12.35 9.58
N GLY A 102 18.53 11.02 9.65
CA GLY A 102 19.43 10.07 8.99
C GLY A 102 18.77 9.34 7.83
N VAL A 103 19.40 9.42 6.65
CA VAL A 103 18.96 8.85 5.37
C VAL A 103 17.58 9.38 4.97
N VAL A 104 17.54 10.68 4.66
CA VAL A 104 16.45 11.35 3.93
C VAL A 104 16.36 10.73 2.54
N VAL A 105 15.74 9.56 2.45
CA VAL A 105 14.97 9.27 1.26
C VAL A 105 13.65 9.98 1.52
N GLU A 106 13.33 11.00 0.72
CA GLU A 106 11.96 11.46 0.51
C GLU A 106 11.18 10.34 -0.21
N ALA A 107 11.13 9.18 0.45
CA ALA A 107 10.60 7.95 -0.05
C ALA A 107 9.10 8.05 0.10
N VAL A 108 8.43 8.34 -1.01
CA VAL A 108 6.98 8.40 -1.07
C VAL A 108 6.44 7.03 -0.65
N VAL A 109 5.80 6.98 0.51
CA VAL A 109 5.24 5.74 1.08
C VAL A 109 4.11 5.23 0.18
N PRO A 110 4.22 4.04 -0.43
CA PRO A 110 3.27 3.55 -1.43
C PRO A 110 1.93 3.16 -0.85
N ILE A 111 1.93 2.56 0.35
CA ILE A 111 0.73 2.18 1.08
C ILE A 111 0.90 2.46 2.56
N ARG A 112 -0.20 2.63 3.29
CA ARG A 112 -0.19 2.80 4.73
C ARG A 112 -1.49 2.30 5.32
N MET A 113 -1.43 1.60 6.44
CA MET A 113 -2.62 1.30 7.24
C MET A 113 -2.87 2.42 8.25
N ASN A 114 -4.04 3.06 8.17
CA ASN A 114 -4.51 4.09 9.08
C ASN A 114 -5.77 3.58 9.78
N GLY A 115 -5.63 3.04 10.99
CA GLY A 115 -6.68 2.25 11.62
C GLY A 115 -6.95 0.98 10.80
N ASP A 116 -8.20 0.83 10.35
CA ASP A 116 -8.67 -0.25 9.47
C ASP A 116 -8.61 0.12 7.98
N THR A 117 -8.23 1.36 7.66
CA THR A 117 -8.20 1.87 6.29
C THR A 117 -6.83 1.67 5.66
N LEU A 118 -6.78 0.97 4.53
CA LEU A 118 -5.62 0.91 3.66
C LEU A 118 -5.60 2.17 2.77
N GLU A 119 -4.61 3.02 2.95
CA GLU A 119 -4.34 4.16 2.10
C GLU A 119 -3.27 3.80 1.08
N ILE A 120 -3.49 4.14 -0.19
CA ILE A 120 -2.60 3.90 -1.31
C ILE A 120 -2.24 5.24 -1.93
N ASN A 121 -0.95 5.47 -2.12
CA ASN A 121 -0.40 6.72 -2.66
C ASN A 121 0.05 6.55 -4.12
N PRO A 122 -0.69 7.10 -5.10
CA PRO A 122 -0.33 7.01 -6.51
C PRO A 122 1.06 7.57 -6.84
N ALA A 123 1.55 8.56 -6.08
CA ALA A 123 2.83 9.21 -6.35
C ALA A 123 4.05 8.29 -6.12
N ALA A 124 3.87 7.19 -5.37
CA ALA A 124 4.94 6.21 -5.16
C ALA A 124 5.18 5.30 -6.37
N PHE A 125 4.23 5.25 -7.31
CA PHE A 125 4.26 4.33 -8.43
C PHE A 125 4.78 5.04 -9.69
N LYS A 126 5.87 4.53 -10.27
CA LYS A 126 6.31 4.90 -11.62
C LYS A 126 5.36 4.28 -12.65
N LEU A 127 4.31 5.02 -12.98
CA LEU A 127 3.28 4.67 -13.97
C LEU A 127 3.49 5.49 -15.24
N ASP A 128 2.94 5.03 -16.37
CA ASP A 128 2.95 5.78 -17.64
C ASP A 128 2.12 7.06 -17.54
N GLU A 129 2.34 8.03 -18.44
CA GLU A 129 1.63 9.32 -18.41
C GLU A 129 0.11 9.15 -18.53
N ASN A 130 -0.33 8.19 -19.34
CA ASN A 130 -1.73 7.86 -19.58
C ASN A 130 -2.30 6.82 -18.62
N ALA A 131 -1.56 6.46 -17.57
CA ALA A 131 -2.00 5.42 -16.64
C ALA A 131 -3.19 5.90 -15.79
N VAL A 132 -4.06 4.93 -15.47
CA VAL A 132 -5.30 5.12 -14.72
C VAL A 132 -5.19 4.54 -13.30
N VAL A 133 -6.22 4.72 -12.46
CA VAL A 133 -6.25 4.15 -11.09
C VAL A 133 -5.99 2.65 -11.13
N GLU A 134 -6.60 1.95 -12.09
CA GLU A 134 -6.47 0.51 -12.26
C GLU A 134 -5.01 0.04 -12.40
N ASP A 135 -4.18 0.75 -13.18
CA ASP A 135 -2.77 0.39 -13.37
C ASP A 135 -1.98 0.44 -12.06
N MET A 136 -2.34 1.37 -11.18
CA MET A 136 -1.77 1.46 -9.84
C MET A 136 -2.28 0.32 -8.97
N LEU A 137 -3.59 0.08 -8.94
CA LEU A 137 -4.23 -0.94 -8.10
C LEU A 137 -3.69 -2.34 -8.38
N ARG A 138 -3.39 -2.67 -9.65
CA ARG A 138 -2.76 -3.95 -10.04
C ARG A 138 -1.38 -4.17 -9.43
N ARG A 139 -0.70 -3.11 -8.96
CA ARG A 139 0.63 -3.18 -8.31
C ARG A 139 0.54 -3.21 -6.80
N VAL A 140 -0.66 -3.12 -6.21
CA VAL A 140 -0.84 -3.14 -4.76
C VAL A 140 -0.96 -4.60 -4.29
N PRO A 141 -0.12 -5.04 -3.34
CA PRO A 141 -0.21 -6.37 -2.76
C PRO A 141 -1.61 -6.67 -2.21
N GLY A 142 -2.12 -7.86 -2.53
CA GLY A 142 -3.45 -8.30 -2.12
C GLY A 142 -4.59 -7.74 -2.97
N VAL A 143 -4.35 -6.80 -3.88
CA VAL A 143 -5.38 -6.33 -4.82
C VAL A 143 -5.34 -7.18 -6.09
N THR A 144 -6.51 -7.71 -6.46
CA THR A 144 -6.72 -8.44 -7.71
C THR A 144 -7.81 -7.75 -8.50
N MET A 145 -7.52 -7.48 -9.78
CA MET A 145 -8.49 -6.98 -10.74
C MET A 145 -8.80 -8.07 -11.76
N TRP A 146 -10.04 -8.51 -11.75
CA TRP A 146 -10.56 -9.60 -12.58
C TRP A 146 -10.92 -9.07 -13.98
N GLY A 147 -11.05 -9.97 -14.95
CA GLY A 147 -11.31 -9.60 -16.35
C GLY A 147 -12.69 -8.97 -16.59
N ASP A 148 -13.61 -9.15 -15.65
CA ASP A 148 -14.95 -8.54 -15.64
C ASP A 148 -14.98 -7.15 -14.98
N GLY A 149 -13.82 -6.62 -14.56
CA GLY A 149 -13.74 -5.35 -13.83
C GLY A 149 -13.97 -5.47 -12.32
N THR A 150 -14.29 -6.67 -11.81
CA THR A 150 -14.38 -6.89 -10.36
C THR A 150 -13.02 -6.58 -9.71
N ILE A 151 -13.07 -5.90 -8.57
CA ILE A 151 -11.88 -5.64 -7.73
C ILE A 151 -12.03 -6.43 -6.44
N THR A 152 -11.00 -7.19 -6.08
CA THR A 152 -10.91 -7.83 -4.76
C THR A 152 -9.65 -7.36 -4.03
N VAL A 153 -9.75 -7.21 -2.71
CA VAL A 153 -8.62 -6.93 -1.83
C VAL A 153 -8.56 -8.03 -0.79
N ASN A 154 -7.43 -8.74 -0.73
CA ASN A 154 -7.22 -9.93 0.11
C ASN A 154 -8.36 -10.95 -0.03
N GLY A 155 -8.84 -11.16 -1.27
CA GLY A 155 -9.93 -12.08 -1.60
C GLY A 155 -11.34 -11.56 -1.33
N LYS A 156 -11.52 -10.40 -0.69
CA LYS A 156 -12.84 -9.78 -0.46
C LYS A 156 -13.20 -8.85 -1.61
N LYS A 157 -14.41 -8.96 -2.15
CA LYS A 157 -14.92 -8.09 -3.22
C LYS A 157 -15.11 -6.67 -2.73
N VAL A 158 -14.66 -5.68 -3.50
CA VAL A 158 -15.00 -4.27 -3.31
C VAL A 158 -16.44 -4.06 -3.81
N ASN A 159 -17.33 -3.69 -2.90
CA ASN A 159 -18.75 -3.52 -3.15
C ASN A 159 -19.09 -2.09 -3.59
N ASN A 160 -18.44 -1.10 -2.97
CA ASN A 160 -18.71 0.30 -3.23
C ASN A 160 -17.43 1.00 -3.70
N VAL A 161 -17.60 1.90 -4.66
CA VAL A 161 -16.57 2.87 -5.05
C VAL A 161 -17.13 4.27 -4.89
N TYR A 162 -16.40 5.08 -4.13
CA TYR A 162 -16.66 6.49 -3.93
C TYR A 162 -15.59 7.32 -4.64
N VAL A 163 -15.98 8.50 -5.10
CA VAL A 163 -15.04 9.53 -5.55
C VAL A 163 -15.28 10.77 -4.69
N ASP A 164 -14.26 11.21 -3.98
CA ASP A 164 -14.35 12.27 -2.97
C ASP A 164 -15.48 12.07 -1.94
N GLY A 165 -15.73 10.82 -1.56
CA GLY A 165 -16.79 10.45 -0.61
C GLY A 165 -18.20 10.46 -1.20
N LYS A 166 -18.36 10.71 -2.50
CA LYS A 166 -19.65 10.57 -3.21
C LYS A 166 -19.71 9.22 -3.91
N LYS A 167 -20.84 8.52 -3.75
CA LYS A 167 -21.03 7.20 -4.37
C LYS A 167 -21.00 7.34 -5.89
N PHE A 168 -20.21 6.53 -6.58
CA PHE A 168 -20.16 6.56 -8.03
C PHE A 168 -21.40 5.85 -8.60
N PHE A 169 -22.23 6.57 -9.35
CA PHE A 169 -23.62 6.19 -9.64
C PHE A 169 -23.81 5.23 -10.83
N SER A 170 -22.76 4.86 -11.55
CA SER A 170 -22.89 4.00 -12.75
C SER A 170 -23.14 2.52 -12.45
N GLY A 171 -23.27 2.13 -11.17
CA GLY A 171 -23.53 0.74 -10.76
C GLY A 171 -22.32 -0.21 -10.88
N ASP A 172 -21.27 0.20 -11.58
CA ASP A 172 -20.04 -0.57 -11.77
C ASP A 172 -18.81 0.14 -11.16
N PRO A 173 -18.28 -0.37 -10.04
CA PRO A 173 -16.99 -0.01 -9.45
C PRO A 173 -15.83 0.15 -10.43
N ALA A 174 -15.79 -0.66 -11.50
CA ALA A 174 -14.70 -0.69 -12.46
C ALA A 174 -14.57 0.62 -13.24
N ILE A 175 -15.70 1.27 -13.55
CA ILE A 175 -15.76 2.44 -14.43
C ILE A 175 -14.97 3.62 -13.84
N ALA A 176 -15.07 3.87 -12.53
CA ALA A 176 -14.30 4.94 -11.89
C ALA A 176 -12.80 4.64 -11.94
N THR A 177 -12.40 3.40 -11.69
CA THR A 177 -10.98 3.02 -11.67
C THR A 177 -10.33 2.95 -13.05
N GLN A 178 -11.13 2.69 -14.09
CA GLN A 178 -10.70 2.59 -15.49
C GLN A 178 -10.51 3.94 -16.18
N ASN A 179 -11.21 4.98 -15.71
CA ASN A 179 -11.27 6.27 -16.42
C ASN A 179 -10.61 7.42 -15.67
N LEU A 180 -10.34 7.27 -14.37
CA LEU A 180 -9.67 8.32 -13.60
C LEU A 180 -8.15 8.26 -13.85
N PRO A 181 -7.55 9.32 -14.41
CA PRO A 181 -6.12 9.32 -14.68
C PRO A 181 -5.33 9.47 -13.38
N LYS A 182 -4.13 8.88 -13.32
CA LYS A 182 -3.28 8.88 -12.11
C LYS A 182 -3.02 10.28 -11.57
N ASN A 183 -2.90 11.28 -12.46
CA ASN A 183 -2.53 12.64 -12.11
C ASN A 183 -3.67 13.38 -11.40
N ALA A 184 -4.91 12.93 -11.55
CA ALA A 184 -6.08 13.49 -10.90
C ALA A 184 -6.27 13.05 -9.45
N ILE A 185 -5.60 11.96 -9.05
CA ILE A 185 -5.82 11.29 -7.78
C ILE A 185 -4.80 11.76 -6.74
N GLU A 186 -5.27 12.06 -5.54
CA GLU A 186 -4.44 12.33 -4.37
C GLU A 186 -4.08 11.03 -3.64
N LYS A 187 -5.09 10.19 -3.36
CA LYS A 187 -4.93 8.88 -2.70
C LYS A 187 -6.13 7.99 -2.96
N VAL A 188 -5.95 6.68 -2.82
CA VAL A 188 -7.06 5.70 -2.78
C VAL A 188 -7.14 5.13 -1.38
N GLN A 189 -8.34 4.99 -0.84
CA GLN A 189 -8.60 4.44 0.49
C GLN A 189 -9.45 3.19 0.33
N VAL A 190 -9.14 2.12 1.05
CA VAL A 190 -9.93 0.90 1.12
C VAL A 190 -10.24 0.60 2.58
N TYR A 191 -11.51 0.52 2.93
CA TYR A 191 -11.97 0.34 4.32
C TYR A 191 -13.27 -0.47 4.36
N GLN A 192 -13.66 -0.92 5.55
CA GLN A 192 -14.95 -1.57 5.76
C GLN A 192 -16.00 -0.52 6.10
N GLU A 193 -17.13 -0.58 5.40
CA GLU A 193 -18.30 0.27 5.63
C GLU A 193 -19.46 -0.63 6.10
N ILE A 194 -20.29 -0.12 6.99
CA ILE A 194 -21.47 -0.82 7.47
C ILE A 194 -22.50 -0.93 6.33
N ASP A 195 -23.04 -2.14 6.10
CA ASP A 195 -24.08 -2.36 5.10
C ASP A 195 -25.47 -2.02 5.65
N TYR A 196 -25.98 -0.82 5.34
CA TYR A 196 -27.35 -0.43 5.71
C TYR A 196 -28.43 -0.90 4.70
N SER A 197 -28.06 -1.60 3.62
CA SER A 197 -28.98 -1.90 2.52
C SER A 197 -29.98 -3.01 2.83
N LYS A 198 -29.71 -3.83 3.85
CA LYS A 198 -30.56 -4.96 4.26
C LYS A 198 -31.29 -4.74 5.58
N ASP A 199 -31.11 -3.58 6.21
CA ASP A 199 -31.60 -3.36 7.56
C ASP A 199 -33.10 -3.07 7.60
N LYS A 200 -33.79 -3.78 8.49
CA LYS A 200 -35.04 -3.31 9.08
C LYS A 200 -34.69 -2.29 10.16
N ILE A 201 -35.55 -1.29 10.36
CA ILE A 201 -35.35 -0.11 11.22
C ILE A 201 -34.89 -0.43 12.68
N ASP A 202 -35.06 -1.66 13.16
CA ASP A 202 -34.80 -2.07 14.55
C ASP A 202 -33.63 -3.06 14.76
N GLU A 203 -32.87 -3.46 13.72
CA GLU A 203 -31.70 -4.33 13.87
C GLU A 203 -30.39 -3.57 13.64
N LEU A 204 -29.37 -3.85 14.46
CA LEU A 204 -28.02 -3.36 14.22
C LEU A 204 -27.46 -4.08 12.97
N PRO A 205 -26.96 -3.34 11.96
CA PRO A 205 -26.35 -3.95 10.80
C PRO A 205 -25.22 -4.90 11.20
N THR A 206 -25.28 -6.11 10.65
CA THR A 206 -24.31 -7.19 10.93
C THR A 206 -23.32 -7.40 9.78
N ASP A 207 -23.64 -6.92 8.58
CA ASP A 207 -22.79 -7.04 7.41
C ASP A 207 -21.89 -5.80 7.24
N SER A 208 -20.64 -6.03 6.87
CA SER A 208 -19.73 -4.97 6.41
C SER A 208 -19.39 -5.19 4.95
N LEU A 209 -19.41 -4.10 4.18
CA LEU A 209 -19.01 -4.06 2.79
C LEU A 209 -17.59 -3.54 2.69
N LEU A 210 -16.81 -4.09 1.76
CA LEU A 210 -15.53 -3.50 1.44
C LEU A 210 -15.76 -2.32 0.50
N THR A 211 -15.32 -1.15 0.93
CA THR A 211 -15.52 0.11 0.23
C THR A 211 -14.17 0.67 -0.21
N MET A 212 -14.12 1.19 -1.44
CA MET A 212 -13.00 1.96 -1.95
C MET A 212 -13.42 3.42 -2.13
N ASN A 213 -12.57 4.36 -1.71
CA ASN A 213 -12.77 5.79 -1.94
C ASN A 213 -11.55 6.39 -2.65
N ILE A 214 -11.77 6.99 -3.81
CA ILE A 214 -10.76 7.67 -4.61
C ILE A 214 -10.84 9.16 -4.27
N LYS A 215 -9.80 9.69 -3.63
CA LYS A 215 -9.69 11.13 -3.35
C LYS A 215 -9.02 11.83 -4.51
N LEU A 216 -9.65 12.87 -5.04
CA LEU A 216 -9.09 13.68 -6.11
C LEU A 216 -8.23 14.81 -5.54
N LYS A 217 -7.18 15.18 -6.28
CA LYS A 217 -6.42 16.40 -5.98
C LYS A 217 -7.32 17.62 -6.06
N ALA A 218 -7.03 18.64 -5.26
CA ALA A 218 -7.83 19.87 -5.16
C ALA A 218 -8.21 20.48 -6.51
N ASP A 219 -7.27 20.54 -7.45
CA ASP A 219 -7.46 21.16 -8.77
C ASP A 219 -8.40 20.37 -9.69
N ASN A 220 -8.59 19.06 -9.44
CA ASN A 220 -9.38 18.17 -10.29
C ASN A 220 -10.83 17.97 -9.79
N ARG A 221 -11.18 18.52 -8.62
CA ARG A 221 -12.52 18.35 -8.05
C ARG A 221 -13.62 19.12 -8.81
N LYS A 222 -13.26 20.25 -9.44
CA LYS A 222 -14.23 21.13 -10.12
C LYS A 222 -14.82 20.51 -11.39
N GLY A 223 -14.02 19.80 -12.19
CA GLY A 223 -14.48 19.25 -13.48
C GLY A 223 -15.24 17.92 -13.39
N PHE A 224 -15.03 17.13 -12.32
CA PHE A 224 -15.63 15.81 -12.15
C PHE A 224 -17.00 15.84 -11.45
N LEU A 225 -17.24 16.82 -10.59
CA LEU A 225 -18.45 16.93 -9.78
C LEU A 225 -19.58 17.76 -10.42
N GLU A 226 -19.29 18.44 -11.53
CA GLU A 226 -20.23 19.31 -12.27
C GLU A 226 -20.85 18.63 -13.51
N ARG A 227 -20.67 17.30 -13.67
CA ARG A 227 -21.27 16.49 -14.74
C ARG A 227 -22.24 15.45 -14.21
#